data_AF-F3LF21-F1
#
_entry.id   AF-F3LF21-F1
#
_cell.length_a   1.000
_cell.length_b   1.000
_cell.length_c   1.000
_cell.angle_alpha   90.00
_cell.angle_beta   90.00
_cell.angle_gamma   90.00
#
_symmetry.space_group_name_H-M   'P 1'
#
loop_
_entity.id
_entity.type
_entity.pdbx_description
1 polymer ?
#
loop_
_entity_poly.entity_id
_entity_poly.type
_entity_poly.pdbx_seq_one_letter_code
_entity_poly.pdbx_strand_id
1 'polypeptide(L)' 'MYLGFLLWLIAWGIYLENMVGLSGPLFFYWHINRYQIPFEETALKDYFGTTYEMYCKKTRRWL' A
#
# COMPACT_ATOMS: atom_id res chain seq x y z
N MET A 1 1.68 -6.33 -3.48
CA MET A 1 3.06 -5.94 -3.17
C MET A 1 3.14 -5.14 -1.87
N TYR A 2 2.52 -3.96 -1.79
CA TYR A 2 2.59 -3.07 -0.62
C TYR A 2 2.13 -3.68 0.71
N LEU A 3 1.08 -4.50 0.70
CA LEU A 3 0.65 -5.23 1.91
C LEU A 3 1.76 -6.13 2.47
N GLY A 4 2.51 -6.81 1.60
CA GLY A 4 3.62 -7.67 2.03
C GLY A 4 4.74 -6.87 2.69
N PHE A 5 5.10 -5.71 2.13
CA PHE A 5 6.07 -4.81 2.77
C PHE A 5 5.58 -4.25 4.10
N LEU A 6 4.29 -3.88 4.18
CA LEU A 6 3.70 -3.41 5.43
C LEU A 6 3.78 -4.50 6.53
N LEU A 7 3.39 -5.73 6.21
CA LEU A 7 3.46 -6.86 7.14
C LEU A 7 4.91 -7.17 7.54
N TRP A 8 5.86 -7.06 6.62
CA TRP A 8 7.28 -7.25 6.91
C TRP A 8 7.82 -6.17 7.84
N LEU A 9 7.46 -4.90 7.62
CA LEU A 9 7.83 -3.80 8.53
C LEU A 9 7.20 -3.96 9.91
N ILE A 10 5.95 -4.44 9.99
CA ILE A 10 5.30 -4.73 11.28
C ILE A 10 6.06 -5.85 11.99
N ALA A 11 6.38 -6.94 11.30
CA ALA A 11 7.16 -8.04 11.86
C ALA A 11 8.54 -7.56 12.34
N TRP A 12 9.20 -6.68 11.58
CA TRP A 12 10.46 -6.07 11.96
C TRP A 12 10.35 -5.18 13.21
N GLY A 13 9.30 -4.35 13.30
CA GLY A 13 9.03 -3.52 14.47
C GLY A 13 8.77 -4.34 15.73
N ILE A 14 8.04 -5.45 15.60
CA ILE A 14 7.81 -6.41 16.69
C ILE A 14 9.12 -7.09 17.10
N TYR A 15 9.93 -7.53 16.13
CA TYR A 15 11.23 -8.17 16.38
C TYR A 15 12.20 -7.27 17.17
N LEU A 16 12.14 -5.95 16.96
CA LEU A 16 12.95 -4.98 17.71
C LEU A 16 12.43 -4.68 19.12
N GLU A 17 11.27 -5.22 19.52
CA GLU A 17 10.58 -4.97 20.80
C GLU A 17 10.42 -3.47 21.12
N ASN A 18 10.36 -2.63 20.09
CA ASN A 18 10.39 -1.18 20.23
C ASN A 18 9.12 -0.56 19.65
N MET A 19 8.34 0.10 20.51
CA MET A 19 7.11 0.79 20.10
C MET A 19 7.39 1.93 19.09
N VAL A 20 8.56 2.57 19.15
CA VAL A 20 8.97 3.56 18.14
C VAL A 20 9.23 2.89 16.79
N GLY A 21 9.69 1.63 16.78
CA GLY A 21 9.85 0.83 15.56
C GLY A 21 8.55 0.60 14.80
N LEU A 22 7.41 0.58 15.50
CA LEU A 22 6.08 0.47 14.90
C LEU A 22 5.58 1.76 14.23
N SER A 23 6.24 2.90 14.47
CA SER A 23 5.92 4.15 13.75
C SER A 23 6.27 4.07 12.27
N GLY A 24 7.30 3.28 11.90
CA GLY A 24 7.71 3.06 10.51
C GLY A 24 6.61 2.45 9.65
N PRO A 25 6.01 1.30 10.02
CA PRO A 25 4.88 0.72 9.32
C PRO A 25 3.68 1.67 9.19
N LEU A 26 3.37 2.44 10.24
CA LEU A 26 2.28 3.43 10.20
C LEU A 26 2.55 4.54 9.19
N PHE A 27 3.76 5.09 9.20
CA PHE A 27 4.19 6.10 8.23
C PHE A 27 4.18 5.54 6.81
N PHE A 28 4.68 4.32 6.63
CA PHE A 28 4.69 3.63 5.34
C PHE A 28 3.27 3.44 4.79
N TYR A 29 2.35 2.94 5.62
CA TYR A 29 0.95 2.77 5.23
C TYR A 29 0.32 4.11 4.79
N TRP A 30 0.51 5.17 5.57
CA TRP A 30 -0.02 6.49 5.25
C TRP A 30 0.56 7.04 3.94
N HIS A 31 1.88 6.97 3.78
CA HIS A 31 2.57 7.49 2.60
C HIS A 31 2.14 6.77 1.31
N ILE A 32 2.13 5.43 1.35
CA ILE A 32 1.75 4.61 0.20
C ILE A 32 0.28 4.83 -0.17
N ASN A 33 -0.62 4.88 0.82
CA ASN A 33 -2.05 5.04 0.56
C ASN A 33 -2.40 6.45 0.04
N ARG A 34 -1.63 7.48 0.42
CA ARG A 34 -1.93 8.87 0.06
C ARG A 34 -1.26 9.32 -1.25
N TYR A 35 -0.05 8.85 -1.52
CA TYR A 35 0.78 9.35 -2.63
C TYR A 35 1.05 8.27 -3.67
N GLN A 36 1.55 7.10 -3.27
CA GLN A 36 1.98 6.07 -4.21
C GLN A 36 0.80 5.41 -4.96
N ILE A 37 -0.18 4.87 -4.23
CA ILE A 37 -1.32 4.14 -4.82
C ILE A 37 -2.15 5.04 -5.75
N PRO A 38 -2.57 6.27 -5.37
CA PRO A 38 -3.36 7.11 -6.25
C PRO A 38 -2.60 7.56 -7.51
N PHE A 39 -1.28 7.75 -7.41
CA PHE A 39 -0.45 8.08 -8.55
C PHE A 39 -0.35 6.91 -9.53
N GLU A 40 -0.08 5.69 -9.02
CA GLU A 40 -0.08 4.47 -9.84
C GLU A 40 -1.45 4.18 -10.46
N GLU A 41 -2.54 4.34 -9.70
CA GLU A 41 -3.89 4.15 -10.21
C GLU A 41 -4.21 5.14 -11.33
N THR A 42 -3.77 6.39 -11.22
CA THR A 42 -3.97 7.42 -12.26
C THR A 42 -3.19 7.06 -13.52
N ALA A 43 -1.91 6.72 -13.39
CA ALA A 43 -1.09 6.29 -14.52
C ALA A 43 -1.69 5.03 -15.19
N LEU A 44 -2.07 4.01 -14.42
CA LEU A 44 -2.68 2.80 -14.94
C LEU A 44 -4.04 3.06 -15.60
N LYS A 45 -4.82 3.99 -15.07
CA LYS A 45 -6.08 4.42 -15.70
C LYS A 45 -5.82 5.09 -17.05
N ASP A 46 -4.78 5.90 -17.18
CA ASP A 46 -4.41 6.53 -18.45
C ASP A 46 -3.95 5.50 -19.50
N TYR A 47 -3.22 4.45 -19.08
CA TYR A 47 -2.74 3.40 -19.99
C TYR A 47 -3.82 2.38 -20.38
N PHE A 48 -4.69 1.98 -19.45
CA PHE A 48 -5.63 0.85 -19.64
C PHE A 48 -7.11 1.26 -19.69
N GLY A 49 -7.45 2.50 -19.33
CA GLY A 49 -8.79 3.07 -19.41
C GLY A 49 -9.84 2.26 -18.63
N THR A 50 -10.94 1.93 -19.32
CA THR A 50 -12.12 1.26 -18.75
C THR A 50 -11.84 -0.17 -18.26
N THR A 51 -10.84 -0.85 -18.82
CA THR A 51 -10.41 -2.19 -18.37
C THR A 51 -9.88 -2.14 -16.95
N TYR A 52 -9.14 -1.09 -16.60
CA TYR A 52 -8.61 -0.88 -15.26
C TYR A 52 -9.72 -0.55 -14.26
N GLU A 53 -10.70 0.27 -14.64
CA GLU A 53 -11.86 0.56 -13.78
C GLU A 53 -12.65 -0.71 -13.43
N MET A 54 -12.85 -1.61 -14.39
CA MET A 54 -13.50 -2.91 -14.13
C MET A 54 -12.64 -3.80 -13.23
N TYR A 55 -11.32 -3.75 -13.36
CA TYR A 55 -10.40 -4.47 -12.48
C TYR A 55 -10.46 -3.96 -11.04
N CYS A 56 -10.46 -2.63 -10.83
CA CYS A 56 -10.59 -2.01 -9.52
C CYS A 56 -11.94 -2.30 -8.83
N LYS A 57 -13.01 -2.61 -9.58
CA LYS A 57 -14.29 -3.06 -8.99
C LYS A 57 -14.24 -4.49 -8.45
N LYS A 58 -13.36 -5.34 -8.99
CA LYS A 58 -13.21 -6.74 -8.58
C LYS A 58 -12.18 -6.93 -7.47
N THR A 59 -11.22 -6.01 -7.35
CA THR A 59 -10.07 -6.13 -6.44
C THR A 59 -10.02 -4.93 -5.52
N ARG A 60 -9.85 -5.17 -4.22
CA ARG A 60 -9.69 -4.10 -3.23
C ARG A 60 -8.20 -3.77 -3.09
N ARG A 61 -7.89 -2.53 -2.67
CA ARG A 61 -6.50 -2.03 -2.59
C ARG A 61 -5.60 -2.83 -1.64
N TRP A 62 -6.16 -3.40 -0.57
CA TRP A 62 -5.40 -4.09 0.47
C TRP A 62 -5.84 -5.56 0.66
N LEU A 63 -7.15 -5.86 0.69
CA LEU A 63 -7.72 -7.21 0.84
C LEU A 63 -9.09 -7.31 0.18
#